data_AF-A0A524N2F8-F1
#
_entry.id   AF-A0A524N2F8-F1
#
_cell.length_a   1.000
_cell.length_b   1.000
_cell.length_c   1.000
_cell.angle_alpha   90.00
_cell.angle_beta   90.00
_cell.angle_gamma   90.00
#
_symmetry.space_group_name_H-M   'P 1'
#
loop_
_entity.id
_entity.type
_entity.pdbx_description
1 polymer ?
#
loop_
_entity_poly.entity_id
_entity_poly.type
_entity_poly.pdbx_seq_one_letter_code
_entity_poly.pdbx_strand_id
1 'polypeptide(L)'
;EWKAWVSREKVRRGIRRGLLGSRAVILSSASAWILGSRLPERPATISAVPPPSTPSLDSPATITDVPDAVAPASTPPETPRPPDPAPSTVPDPGPLNSQRMELLRSLTRDLRLLRMRSIVGTSYQAFFDDAAARVENARLIASQPEYEPVRNSMSVKEEAKRLWRHIAENAVSRYQSTKDGHFLSAARGALHASASLYTDTKNASQFATVLRKWRLSSSDIDFTKFLPIPVTDMFHVTTDPAGAAVLNPYLSSLLETPDFVESVAVMLPHSITAQLNVELARGQEREGELILLLVPESRTEIGDVPGPLYMAREEVTFGAMRCYRDSAAADLRDKPELKTFYSGRMDTRTVRNNDVPYEIDNTSEAFEFCNWLSIKNGFKPVYRKSSGTGSWTADLAADGFRLPTTPEWEYAARLGFDSHVEPTRTPWKDMSAILNADHPDDLVWFYYKDQPRPASAGPLTPYPLGMVDMCGNLAELAMAGVDMADTTPATPQLFLCGGSYKNRTAGKVMPWSKEAFVSSENAGFRVVLPVRTAYFVR
;
A
#
# COMPACT_ATOMS: atom_id res chain seq x y z
N GLU A 1 -18.37 -41.93 -1.92
CA GLU A 1 -18.40 -42.16 -0.45
C GLU A 1 -17.09 -41.67 0.17
N TRP A 2 -17.04 -41.32 1.45
CA TRP A 2 -15.78 -41.09 2.18
C TRP A 2 -15.89 -41.65 3.60
N LYS A 3 -15.15 -42.71 3.92
CA LYS A 3 -15.05 -43.29 5.27
C LYS A 3 -13.62 -43.16 5.79
N ALA A 4 -13.45 -42.35 6.83
CA ALA A 4 -12.44 -42.42 7.91
C ALA A 4 -10.97 -42.69 7.52
N TRP A 5 -10.02 -41.87 8.01
CA TRP A 5 -9.51 -42.16 9.36
C TRP A 5 -8.98 -40.93 10.11
N VAL A 6 -9.52 -40.71 11.32
CA VAL A 6 -8.82 -40.00 12.40
C VAL A 6 -8.89 -40.89 13.64
N SER A 7 -7.72 -41.30 14.15
CA SER A 7 -7.67 -42.22 15.30
C SER A 7 -8.15 -41.56 16.58
N ARG A 8 -9.13 -42.20 17.24
CA ARG A 8 -9.70 -41.77 18.54
C ARG A 8 -8.65 -41.71 19.67
N GLU A 9 -7.50 -42.35 19.49
CA GLU A 9 -6.41 -42.41 20.48
C GLU A 9 -5.70 -41.07 20.71
N LYS A 10 -5.64 -40.19 19.70
CA LYS A 10 -5.02 -38.85 19.85
C LYS A 10 -5.89 -37.91 20.68
N VAL A 11 -7.21 -37.90 20.43
CA VAL A 11 -8.18 -37.01 21.11
C VAL A 11 -8.21 -37.26 22.62
N ARG A 12 -8.19 -38.53 23.04
CA ARG A 12 -8.15 -38.90 24.47
C ARG A 12 -6.89 -38.42 25.20
N ARG A 13 -5.78 -38.14 24.50
CA ARG A 13 -4.52 -37.70 25.12
C ARG A 13 -4.46 -36.20 25.36
N GLY A 14 -5.09 -35.38 24.51
CA GLY A 14 -5.15 -33.92 24.69
C GLY A 14 -6.01 -33.48 25.88
N ILE A 15 -7.14 -34.14 26.11
CA ILE A 15 -8.16 -33.73 27.10
C ILE A 15 -7.66 -33.81 28.57
N ARG A 16 -6.53 -34.48 28.85
CA ARG A 16 -5.97 -34.58 30.21
C ARG A 16 -5.02 -33.44 30.62
N ARG A 17 -4.83 -32.39 29.80
CA ARG A 17 -4.01 -31.21 30.17
C ARG A 17 -4.75 -29.89 29.96
N GLY A 18 -5.62 -29.56 30.93
CA GLY A 18 -5.92 -28.19 31.36
C GLY A 18 -6.34 -27.16 30.30
N LEU A 19 -7.58 -27.25 29.82
CA LEU A 19 -8.28 -26.13 29.18
C LEU A 19 -9.63 -25.89 29.86
N LEU A 20 -9.70 -24.88 30.74
CA LEU A 20 -10.96 -24.24 31.11
C LEU A 20 -11.13 -22.97 30.26
N GLY A 21 -12.30 -22.80 29.64
CA GLY A 21 -12.64 -21.56 28.93
C GLY A 21 -12.52 -21.62 27.40
N SER A 22 -13.21 -22.57 26.75
CA SER A 22 -13.47 -22.48 25.31
C SER A 22 -14.88 -22.98 25.01
N ARG A 23 -15.77 -22.07 24.59
CA ARG A 23 -17.11 -22.41 24.09
C ARG A 23 -16.98 -22.90 22.65
N ALA A 24 -17.28 -24.17 22.40
CA ALA A 24 -17.49 -24.64 21.03
C ALA A 24 -18.82 -24.06 20.49
N VAL A 25 -18.74 -23.32 19.38
CA VAL A 25 -19.91 -22.91 18.59
C VAL A 25 -19.95 -23.80 17.36
N ILE A 26 -21.05 -24.52 17.16
CA ILE A 26 -21.26 -25.37 15.99
C ILE A 26 -21.99 -24.54 14.94
N LEU A 27 -21.32 -24.22 13.84
CA LEU A 27 -21.96 -23.65 12.66
C LEU A 27 -22.39 -24.77 11.71
N SER A 28 -23.70 -24.92 11.52
CA SER A 28 -24.29 -25.82 10.51
C SER A 28 -24.36 -25.12 9.15
N SER A 29 -23.79 -25.72 8.11
CA SER A 29 -23.83 -25.17 6.75
C SER A 29 -25.00 -25.70 5.92
N ALA A 30 -25.71 -24.79 5.24
CA ALA A 30 -26.59 -25.07 4.12
C ALA A 30 -26.92 -23.74 3.39
N SER A 31 -26.95 -23.61 2.06
CA SER A 31 -26.36 -24.44 0.98
C SER A 31 -26.18 -23.52 -0.24
N ALA A 32 -25.12 -23.71 -1.03
CA ALA A 32 -24.91 -22.96 -2.28
C ALA A 32 -25.74 -23.51 -3.45
N TRP A 33 -25.95 -22.68 -4.49
CA TRP A 33 -26.34 -23.12 -5.82
C TRP A 33 -25.45 -22.43 -6.88
N ILE A 34 -24.70 -23.24 -7.63
CA ILE A 34 -24.08 -22.87 -8.91
C ILE A 34 -24.70 -23.81 -9.96
N LEU A 35 -24.94 -23.32 -11.17
CA LEU A 35 -25.80 -23.98 -12.15
C LEU A 35 -25.04 -24.33 -13.44
N GLY A 36 -25.14 -25.61 -13.86
CA GLY A 36 -24.95 -26.00 -15.26
C GLY A 36 -24.00 -27.17 -15.56
N SER A 37 -24.55 -28.36 -15.83
CA SER A 37 -24.43 -28.98 -17.18
C SER A 37 -25.18 -30.33 -17.32
N ARG A 38 -25.96 -30.43 -18.41
CA ARG A 38 -26.36 -31.61 -19.22
C ARG A 38 -26.78 -32.95 -18.55
N LEU A 39 -28.10 -33.23 -18.62
CA LEU A 39 -28.80 -34.37 -19.30
C LEU A 39 -28.23 -35.82 -19.26
N PRO A 40 -29.06 -36.91 -19.27
CA PRO A 40 -30.33 -37.02 -20.04
C PRO A 40 -31.53 -37.82 -19.45
N GLU A 41 -32.69 -37.64 -20.12
CA GLU A 41 -33.82 -38.57 -20.43
C GLU A 41 -34.65 -39.39 -19.37
N ARG A 42 -35.94 -38.97 -19.25
CA ARG A 42 -37.22 -39.77 -19.32
C ARG A 42 -37.58 -40.85 -18.26
N PRO A 43 -38.88 -41.24 -18.10
CA PRO A 43 -40.16 -40.59 -18.50
C PRO A 43 -41.33 -40.60 -17.46
N ALA A 44 -42.40 -39.85 -17.81
CA ALA A 44 -43.84 -40.12 -17.56
C ALA A 44 -44.55 -39.87 -16.18
N THR A 45 -45.58 -38.99 -16.22
CA THR A 45 -46.79 -38.89 -15.35
C THR A 45 -46.58 -38.47 -13.87
N ILE A 46 -47.53 -37.84 -13.15
CA ILE A 46 -49.01 -37.81 -13.22
C ILE A 46 -49.59 -36.39 -12.99
N SER A 47 -50.59 -36.01 -13.82
CA SER A 47 -51.70 -35.04 -13.63
C SER A 47 -51.48 -33.59 -13.12
N ALA A 48 -52.51 -32.75 -13.28
CA ALA A 48 -52.50 -31.30 -13.03
C ALA A 48 -53.79 -30.78 -12.36
N VAL A 49 -53.72 -29.58 -11.76
CA VAL A 49 -54.88 -28.80 -11.27
C VAL A 49 -54.62 -27.30 -11.58
N PRO A 50 -55.57 -26.57 -12.20
CA PRO A 50 -55.43 -25.14 -12.50
C PRO A 50 -55.96 -24.23 -11.37
N PRO A 51 -55.53 -22.95 -11.29
CA PRO A 51 -56.06 -21.97 -10.34
C PRO A 51 -57.35 -21.28 -10.86
N PRO A 52 -58.26 -20.84 -9.96
CA PRO A 52 -59.37 -19.95 -10.32
C PRO A 52 -58.91 -18.48 -10.45
N SER A 53 -59.65 -17.70 -11.24
CA SER A 53 -59.32 -16.33 -11.63
C SER A 53 -59.99 -15.24 -10.78
N THR A 54 -59.39 -14.04 -10.75
CA THR A 54 -60.06 -12.80 -10.33
C THR A 54 -61.13 -12.35 -11.34
N PRO A 55 -62.04 -11.47 -10.92
CA PRO A 55 -62.12 -10.17 -11.61
C PRO A 55 -62.33 -8.97 -10.67
N SER A 56 -61.98 -7.78 -11.18
CA SER A 56 -62.49 -6.47 -10.74
C SER A 56 -63.90 -6.22 -11.37
N LEU A 57 -64.65 -5.14 -11.15
CA LEU A 57 -64.39 -3.76 -10.67
C LEU A 57 -65.75 -3.17 -10.18
N ASP A 58 -65.75 -2.07 -9.41
CA ASP A 58 -66.66 -0.89 -9.55
C ASP A 58 -66.98 -0.13 -8.23
N SER A 59 -67.32 1.16 -8.42
CA SER A 59 -67.74 2.20 -7.45
C SER A 59 -68.69 3.18 -8.21
N PRO A 60 -69.24 4.28 -7.66
CA PRO A 60 -69.31 4.77 -6.27
C PRO A 60 -70.74 5.20 -5.81
N ALA A 61 -70.89 5.69 -4.57
CA ALA A 61 -71.99 6.56 -4.13
C ALA A 61 -71.55 7.44 -2.92
N THR A 62 -72.32 8.49 -2.57
CA THR A 62 -71.81 9.64 -1.76
C THR A 62 -72.90 10.27 -0.86
N ILE A 63 -72.50 11.01 0.20
CA ILE A 63 -73.27 11.91 1.12
C ILE A 63 -74.42 11.25 1.93
N THR A 64 -74.92 11.78 3.07
CA THR A 64 -74.70 13.03 3.84
C THR A 64 -73.96 12.75 5.20
N ASP A 65 -74.04 13.44 6.36
CA ASP A 65 -74.80 14.60 6.90
C ASP A 65 -74.11 15.30 8.11
N VAL A 66 -74.54 16.52 8.50
CA VAL A 66 -73.99 17.39 9.58
C VAL A 66 -75.05 18.37 10.13
N PRO A 67 -75.25 18.49 11.46
CA PRO A 67 -75.08 19.75 12.25
C PRO A 67 -74.62 19.47 13.72
N ASP A 68 -74.38 20.37 14.70
CA ASP A 68 -74.22 21.84 14.89
C ASP A 68 -73.39 22.02 16.21
N ALA A 69 -72.75 23.11 16.68
CA ALA A 69 -72.73 24.58 16.51
C ALA A 69 -73.17 25.36 17.80
N VAL A 70 -72.20 25.90 18.57
CA VAL A 70 -72.37 26.95 19.62
C VAL A 70 -71.09 27.81 19.69
N ALA A 71 -71.19 29.11 20.04
CA ALA A 71 -70.10 30.10 20.08
C ALA A 71 -70.44 31.25 21.09
N PRO A 72 -69.86 32.48 21.07
CA PRO A 72 -68.45 32.93 21.03
C PRO A 72 -68.08 34.02 22.10
N ALA A 73 -66.78 34.34 22.27
CA ALA A 73 -66.19 35.66 22.64
C ALA A 73 -64.65 35.51 22.79
N SER A 74 -63.73 36.45 22.51
CA SER A 74 -63.67 37.76 21.79
C SER A 74 -62.15 38.06 21.54
N THR A 75 -61.59 39.14 20.97
CA THR A 75 -61.96 40.53 20.59
C THR A 75 -61.05 41.00 19.42
N PRO A 76 -61.31 42.14 18.73
CA PRO A 76 -60.51 42.64 17.59
C PRO A 76 -59.53 43.78 18.00
N PRO A 77 -58.78 44.46 17.09
CA PRO A 77 -58.61 44.25 15.63
C PRO A 77 -57.13 44.10 15.16
N GLU A 78 -56.93 43.60 13.93
CA GLU A 78 -55.68 43.83 13.15
C GLU A 78 -56.00 44.41 11.76
N THR A 79 -55.01 45.09 11.18
CA THR A 79 -55.07 45.77 9.88
C THR A 79 -55.03 44.79 8.70
N PRO A 80 -55.55 45.17 7.50
CA PRO A 80 -55.57 44.29 6.34
C PRO A 80 -54.15 43.93 5.89
N ARG A 81 -53.79 42.64 6.03
CA ARG A 81 -52.55 42.07 5.51
C ARG A 81 -52.56 42.14 3.97
N PRO A 82 -51.47 42.55 3.29
CA PRO A 82 -51.36 42.41 1.84
C PRO A 82 -51.45 40.93 1.42
N PRO A 83 -51.88 40.62 0.18
CA PRO A 83 -52.00 39.24 -0.26
C PRO A 83 -50.66 38.52 -0.17
N ASP A 84 -50.65 37.30 0.40
CA ASP A 84 -49.43 36.50 0.53
C ASP A 84 -48.82 36.24 -0.85
N PRO A 85 -47.49 36.37 -1.01
CA PRO A 85 -46.83 36.13 -2.29
C PRO A 85 -47.05 34.68 -2.72
N ALA A 86 -47.39 34.47 -4.00
CA ALA A 86 -47.62 33.14 -4.55
C ALA A 86 -46.43 32.21 -4.24
N PRO A 87 -46.68 30.95 -3.83
CA PRO A 87 -45.62 30.05 -3.37
C PRO A 87 -44.57 29.90 -4.46
N SER A 88 -43.32 30.23 -4.12
CA SER A 88 -42.22 30.24 -5.07
C SER A 88 -41.98 28.83 -5.62
N THR A 89 -42.39 28.61 -6.87
CA THR A 89 -42.17 27.36 -7.58
C THR A 89 -40.68 27.17 -7.81
N VAL A 90 -40.02 26.46 -6.88
CA VAL A 90 -38.66 25.97 -7.06
C VAL A 90 -38.63 25.18 -8.38
N PRO A 91 -37.78 25.54 -9.36
CA PRO A 91 -37.74 24.85 -10.64
C PRO A 91 -37.48 23.36 -10.43
N ASP A 92 -38.31 22.51 -11.03
CA ASP A 92 -38.24 21.06 -10.87
C ASP A 92 -36.84 20.54 -11.27
N PRO A 93 -36.05 19.96 -10.34
CA PRO A 93 -34.72 19.47 -10.64
C PRO A 93 -34.80 18.20 -11.49
N GLY A 94 -34.89 18.39 -12.81
CA GLY A 94 -35.06 17.35 -13.82
C GLY A 94 -34.17 16.12 -13.63
N PRO A 95 -34.61 14.94 -14.10
CA PRO A 95 -34.51 13.65 -13.39
C PRO A 95 -33.12 13.30 -12.82
N LEU A 96 -32.04 13.55 -13.57
CA LEU A 96 -30.67 13.32 -13.13
C LEU A 96 -30.30 14.11 -11.86
N ASN A 97 -30.78 15.35 -11.71
CA ASN A 97 -30.57 16.14 -10.49
C ASN A 97 -31.36 15.57 -9.31
N SER A 98 -32.61 15.14 -9.51
CA SER A 98 -33.40 14.47 -8.48
C SER A 98 -32.76 13.16 -8.00
N GLN A 99 -32.34 12.29 -8.92
CA GLN A 99 -31.60 11.05 -8.62
C GLN A 99 -30.32 11.35 -7.82
N ARG A 100 -29.52 12.32 -8.29
CA ARG A 100 -28.28 12.74 -7.62
C ARG A 100 -28.52 13.28 -6.20
N MET A 101 -29.61 14.02 -5.99
CA MET A 101 -29.96 14.54 -4.66
C MET A 101 -30.46 13.44 -3.71
N GLU A 102 -31.19 12.42 -4.18
CA GLU A 102 -31.63 11.32 -3.33
C GLU A 102 -30.48 10.38 -2.93
N LEU A 103 -29.55 10.10 -3.85
CA LEU A 103 -28.31 9.41 -3.54
C LEU A 103 -27.51 10.16 -2.45
N LEU A 104 -27.37 11.49 -2.59
CA LEU A 104 -26.68 12.31 -1.59
C LEU A 104 -27.39 12.30 -0.23
N ARG A 105 -28.74 12.38 -0.19
CA ARG A 105 -29.52 12.25 1.06
C ARG A 105 -29.28 10.89 1.72
N SER A 106 -29.27 9.83 0.94
CA SER A 106 -29.07 8.45 1.41
C SER A 106 -27.67 8.25 1.99
N LEU A 107 -26.61 8.67 1.28
CA LEU A 107 -25.23 8.64 1.79
C LEU A 107 -25.07 9.50 3.05
N THR A 108 -25.68 10.69 3.08
CA THR A 108 -25.69 11.58 4.26
C THR A 108 -26.39 10.93 5.47
N ARG A 109 -27.31 9.98 5.25
CA ARG A 109 -28.00 9.24 6.32
C ARG A 109 -27.04 8.33 7.07
N ASP A 110 -26.20 7.57 6.37
CA ASP A 110 -25.18 6.71 7.00
C ASP A 110 -24.07 7.52 7.69
N LEU A 111 -23.68 8.68 7.14
CA LEU A 111 -22.78 9.62 7.84
C LEU A 111 -23.31 9.99 9.24
N ARG A 112 -24.62 10.26 9.34
CA ARG A 112 -25.27 10.61 10.61
C ARG A 112 -25.32 9.42 11.57
N LEU A 113 -25.50 8.18 11.07
CA LEU A 113 -25.52 6.98 11.91
C LEU A 113 -24.15 6.70 12.53
N LEU A 114 -23.06 6.79 11.76
CA LEU A 114 -21.68 6.72 12.29
C LEU A 114 -21.45 7.78 13.38
N ARG A 115 -21.84 9.03 13.11
CA ARG A 115 -21.64 10.15 14.03
C ARG A 115 -22.40 10.01 15.35
N MET A 116 -23.54 9.30 15.38
CA MET A 116 -24.27 9.05 16.63
C MET A 116 -23.80 7.78 17.37
N ARG A 117 -23.19 6.81 16.68
CA ARG A 117 -22.69 5.56 17.28
C ARG A 117 -21.27 5.65 17.87
N SER A 118 -20.52 6.72 17.61
CA SER A 118 -19.16 6.88 18.15
C SER A 118 -19.10 7.21 19.65
N ILE A 119 -20.22 7.27 20.37
CA ILE A 119 -20.27 7.49 21.82
C ILE A 119 -20.47 6.14 22.54
N VAL A 120 -19.69 5.90 23.60
CA VAL A 120 -19.59 4.66 24.41
C VAL A 120 -18.80 3.48 23.81
N GLY A 121 -17.72 3.07 24.49
CA GLY A 121 -17.38 1.67 24.81
C GLY A 121 -17.04 0.64 23.73
N THR A 122 -17.07 0.95 22.42
CA THR A 122 -16.83 -0.05 21.37
C THR A 122 -15.37 -0.55 21.31
N SER A 123 -15.18 -1.87 21.25
CA SER A 123 -13.90 -2.49 20.87
C SER A 123 -13.49 -2.15 19.43
N TYR A 124 -12.25 -2.45 19.05
CA TYR A 124 -11.79 -2.28 17.66
C TYR A 124 -12.68 -3.05 16.66
N GLN A 125 -12.98 -4.32 16.94
CA GLN A 125 -13.86 -5.12 16.09
C GLN A 125 -15.24 -4.48 15.91
N ALA A 126 -15.89 -4.05 17.01
CA ALA A 126 -17.23 -3.43 16.92
C ALA A 126 -17.22 -2.08 16.18
N PHE A 127 -16.09 -1.36 16.16
CA PHE A 127 -15.90 -0.18 15.33
C PHE A 127 -15.69 -0.55 13.85
N PHE A 128 -14.85 -1.54 13.58
CA PHE A 128 -14.58 -2.05 12.23
C PHE A 128 -15.86 -2.60 11.58
N ASP A 129 -16.68 -3.35 12.32
CA ASP A 129 -17.94 -3.94 11.85
C ASP A 129 -18.96 -2.86 11.47
N ASP A 130 -19.16 -1.80 12.27
CA ASP A 130 -20.08 -0.70 11.88
C ASP A 130 -19.49 0.10 10.72
N ALA A 131 -18.18 0.37 10.69
CA ALA A 131 -17.55 1.08 9.58
C ALA A 131 -17.68 0.30 8.25
N ALA A 132 -17.39 -1.01 8.25
CA ALA A 132 -17.54 -1.88 7.09
C ALA A 132 -19.00 -1.97 6.63
N ALA A 133 -19.95 -2.14 7.55
CA ALA A 133 -21.37 -2.16 7.22
C ALA A 133 -21.87 -0.85 6.59
N ARG A 134 -21.30 0.31 6.98
CA ARG A 134 -21.66 1.63 6.41
C ARG A 134 -21.06 1.84 5.03
N VAL A 135 -19.82 1.40 4.82
CA VAL A 135 -19.16 1.42 3.51
C VAL A 135 -19.90 0.50 2.53
N GLU A 136 -20.29 -0.70 2.95
CA GLU A 136 -21.04 -1.62 2.10
C GLU A 136 -22.47 -1.15 1.85
N ASN A 137 -23.17 -0.57 2.84
CA ASN A 137 -24.49 0.03 2.58
C ASN A 137 -24.40 1.20 1.58
N ALA A 138 -23.39 2.07 1.73
CA ALA A 138 -23.13 3.15 0.78
C ALA A 138 -22.81 2.62 -0.63
N ARG A 139 -22.04 1.53 -0.74
CA ARG A 139 -21.76 0.83 -2.01
C ARG A 139 -23.04 0.27 -2.62
N LEU A 140 -23.86 -0.45 -1.85
CA LEU A 140 -25.10 -1.07 -2.30
C LEU A 140 -26.09 -0.02 -2.82
N ILE A 141 -26.26 1.08 -2.08
CA ILE A 141 -27.08 2.24 -2.52
C ILE A 141 -26.53 2.80 -3.84
N ALA A 142 -25.23 3.12 -3.91
CA ALA A 142 -24.61 3.67 -5.13
C ALA A 142 -24.56 2.70 -6.32
N SER A 143 -24.82 1.41 -6.10
CA SER A 143 -24.84 0.38 -7.14
C SER A 143 -26.23 0.16 -7.78
N GLN A 144 -27.29 0.76 -7.24
CA GLN A 144 -28.65 0.61 -7.77
C GLN A 144 -28.75 1.21 -9.19
N PRO A 145 -29.43 0.55 -10.15
CA PRO A 145 -29.43 0.97 -11.56
C PRO A 145 -29.93 2.40 -11.81
N GLU A 146 -30.85 2.89 -10.97
CA GLU A 146 -31.36 4.26 -11.01
C GLU A 146 -30.31 5.35 -10.75
N TYR A 147 -29.19 5.00 -10.12
CA TYR A 147 -28.08 5.92 -9.83
C TYR A 147 -26.86 5.75 -10.75
N GLU A 148 -26.87 4.78 -11.67
CA GLU A 148 -25.81 4.57 -12.67
C GLU A 148 -25.34 5.87 -13.35
N PRO A 149 -26.23 6.79 -13.80
CA PRO A 149 -25.80 8.02 -14.48
C PRO A 149 -25.15 9.06 -13.57
N VAL A 150 -25.29 8.95 -12.24
CA VAL A 150 -24.97 10.02 -11.27
C VAL A 150 -23.98 9.61 -10.17
N ARG A 151 -23.79 8.30 -9.94
CA ARG A 151 -22.91 7.76 -8.88
C ARG A 151 -21.45 8.22 -9.00
N ASN A 152 -20.98 8.46 -10.21
CA ASN A 152 -19.62 8.93 -10.49
C ASN A 152 -19.45 10.47 -10.44
N SER A 153 -20.52 11.23 -10.16
CA SER A 153 -20.47 12.69 -10.13
C SER A 153 -19.64 13.25 -8.98
N MET A 154 -18.99 14.41 -9.19
CA MET A 154 -18.11 15.06 -8.22
C MET A 154 -18.75 15.30 -6.84
N SER A 155 -20.06 15.58 -6.80
CA SER A 155 -20.79 15.75 -5.55
C SER A 155 -20.93 14.45 -4.76
N VAL A 156 -21.13 13.32 -5.44
CA VAL A 156 -21.22 11.99 -4.79
C VAL A 156 -19.84 11.55 -4.30
N LYS A 157 -18.79 11.81 -5.08
CA LYS A 157 -17.39 11.58 -4.65
C LYS A 157 -17.03 12.40 -3.40
N GLU A 158 -17.45 13.66 -3.30
CA GLU A 158 -17.19 14.48 -2.09
C GLU A 158 -17.98 13.99 -0.86
N GLU A 159 -19.17 13.40 -1.03
CA GLU A 159 -19.93 12.79 0.07
C GLU A 159 -19.30 11.45 0.52
N ALA A 160 -18.84 10.62 -0.41
CA ALA A 160 -18.06 9.41 -0.10
C ALA A 160 -16.72 9.74 0.60
N LYS A 161 -16.05 10.83 0.20
CA LYS A 161 -14.86 11.38 0.87
C LYS A 161 -15.17 11.87 2.30
N ARG A 162 -16.38 12.38 2.56
CA ARG A 162 -16.83 12.71 3.93
C ARG A 162 -17.03 11.44 4.77
N LEU A 163 -17.52 10.34 4.20
CA LEU A 163 -17.64 9.04 4.89
C LEU A 163 -16.28 8.56 5.38
N TRP A 164 -15.31 8.48 4.46
CA TRP A 164 -13.96 8.05 4.78
C TRP A 164 -13.25 8.98 5.78
N ARG A 165 -13.35 10.30 5.60
CA ARG A 165 -12.83 11.27 6.58
C ARG A 165 -13.45 11.06 7.96
N HIS A 166 -14.77 10.85 8.05
CA HIS A 166 -15.43 10.73 9.34
C HIS A 166 -15.16 9.38 10.04
N ILE A 167 -15.00 8.29 9.29
CA ILE A 167 -14.47 7.01 9.82
C ILE A 167 -13.09 7.25 10.44
N ALA A 168 -12.21 7.95 9.72
CA ALA A 168 -10.85 8.23 10.18
C ALA A 168 -10.80 9.19 11.40
N GLU A 169 -11.65 10.22 11.45
CA GLU A 169 -11.80 11.12 12.60
C GLU A 169 -12.24 10.35 13.87
N ASN A 170 -13.24 9.48 13.74
CA ASN A 170 -13.72 8.65 14.86
C ASN A 170 -12.66 7.64 15.31
N ALA A 171 -11.88 7.09 14.38
CA ALA A 171 -10.77 6.19 14.67
C ALA A 171 -9.63 6.89 15.42
N VAL A 172 -9.20 8.09 14.99
CA VAL A 172 -8.20 8.89 15.74
C VAL A 172 -8.70 9.24 17.14
N SER A 173 -9.98 9.65 17.27
CA SER A 173 -10.60 9.93 18.57
C SER A 173 -10.65 8.69 19.49
N ARG A 174 -10.96 7.50 18.93
CA ARG A 174 -10.87 6.23 19.66
C ARG A 174 -9.43 5.89 20.08
N TYR A 175 -8.43 6.10 19.23
CA TYR A 175 -7.02 5.94 19.65
C TYR A 175 -6.67 6.88 20.79
N GLN A 176 -7.07 8.16 20.75
CA GLN A 176 -6.76 9.10 21.83
C GLN A 176 -7.34 8.65 23.18
N SER A 177 -8.50 7.99 23.20
CA SER A 177 -9.14 7.49 24.44
C SER A 177 -8.71 6.08 24.88
N THR A 178 -8.30 5.20 23.96
CA THR A 178 -7.96 3.79 24.24
C THR A 178 -6.47 3.46 24.19
N LYS A 179 -5.69 4.30 23.49
CA LYS A 179 -4.29 4.07 23.09
C LYS A 179 -4.06 2.73 22.37
N ASP A 180 -5.08 2.22 21.69
CA ASP A 180 -5.04 0.98 20.91
C ASP A 180 -4.68 1.26 19.43
N GLY A 181 -3.54 0.73 18.99
CA GLY A 181 -2.93 1.03 17.69
C GLY A 181 -3.79 0.65 16.48
N HIS A 182 -4.66 -0.36 16.60
CA HIS A 182 -5.52 -0.81 15.49
C HIS A 182 -6.41 0.30 14.94
N PHE A 183 -6.88 1.23 15.79
CA PHE A 183 -7.64 2.39 15.36
C PHE A 183 -6.80 3.36 14.51
N LEU A 184 -5.49 3.48 14.72
CA LEU A 184 -4.63 4.30 13.85
C LEU A 184 -4.44 3.66 12.48
N SER A 185 -4.35 2.33 12.41
CA SER A 185 -4.32 1.59 11.14
C SER A 185 -5.63 1.76 10.37
N ALA A 186 -6.79 1.69 11.03
CA ALA A 186 -8.08 1.99 10.41
C ALA A 186 -8.21 3.46 9.97
N ALA A 187 -7.68 4.42 10.75
CA ALA A 187 -7.62 5.82 10.35
C ALA A 187 -6.76 6.02 9.08
N ARG A 188 -5.61 5.34 8.98
CA ARG A 188 -4.74 5.34 7.80
C ARG A 188 -5.45 4.76 6.56
N GLY A 189 -6.08 3.58 6.68
CA GLY A 189 -6.83 2.96 5.59
C GLY A 189 -8.02 3.82 5.11
N ALA A 190 -8.71 4.48 6.03
CA ALA A 190 -9.78 5.41 5.68
C ALA A 190 -9.25 6.72 5.05
N LEU A 191 -8.09 7.24 5.48
CA LEU A 191 -7.42 8.36 4.78
C LEU A 191 -6.99 7.98 3.35
N HIS A 192 -6.46 6.77 3.14
CA HIS A 192 -6.18 6.23 1.80
C HIS A 192 -7.42 6.25 0.91
N ALA A 193 -8.51 5.62 1.36
CA ALA A 193 -9.74 5.53 0.58
C ALA A 193 -10.37 6.92 0.31
N SER A 194 -10.19 7.87 1.22
CA SER A 194 -10.55 9.29 0.99
C SER A 194 -9.68 9.98 -0.08
N ALA A 195 -8.44 9.54 -0.31
CA ALA A 195 -7.53 10.11 -1.29
C ALA A 195 -7.77 9.51 -2.68
N SER A 196 -7.85 8.19 -2.79
CA SER A 196 -8.02 7.45 -4.06
C SER A 196 -9.31 7.76 -4.82
N LEU A 197 -10.26 8.47 -4.21
CA LEU A 197 -11.44 9.02 -4.90
C LEU A 197 -11.11 10.17 -5.89
N TYR A 198 -9.91 10.74 -5.82
CA TYR A 198 -9.46 11.87 -6.65
C TYR A 198 -8.14 11.57 -7.36
N THR A 199 -8.13 11.75 -8.68
CA THR A 199 -6.97 11.56 -9.58
C THR A 199 -6.33 12.88 -10.00
N ASP A 200 -6.58 13.98 -9.28
CA ASP A 200 -6.13 15.34 -9.66
C ASP A 200 -5.38 16.08 -8.53
N THR A 201 -4.19 16.55 -8.91
CA THR A 201 -3.17 17.30 -8.17
C THR A 201 -3.70 18.38 -7.22
N LYS A 202 -4.69 19.19 -7.63
CA LYS A 202 -5.21 20.32 -6.84
C LYS A 202 -5.70 19.93 -5.44
N ASN A 203 -6.08 18.66 -5.24
CA ASN A 203 -6.70 18.17 -4.01
C ASN A 203 -5.70 17.75 -2.93
N ALA A 204 -4.42 17.58 -3.27
CA ALA A 204 -3.36 17.27 -2.31
C ALA A 204 -3.25 18.35 -1.21
N SER A 205 -3.49 19.61 -1.58
CA SER A 205 -3.62 20.76 -0.66
C SER A 205 -4.71 20.58 0.42
N GLN A 206 -5.83 19.94 0.08
CA GLN A 206 -6.94 19.71 1.00
C GLN A 206 -6.61 18.59 1.99
N PHE A 207 -5.96 17.52 1.52
CA PHE A 207 -5.47 16.42 2.36
C PHE A 207 -4.42 16.92 3.36
N ALA A 208 -3.43 17.68 2.88
CA ALA A 208 -2.45 18.36 3.73
C ALA A 208 -3.11 19.30 4.76
N THR A 209 -4.22 19.97 4.39
CA THR A 209 -4.99 20.82 5.32
C THR A 209 -5.71 20.01 6.40
N VAL A 210 -6.26 18.83 6.09
CA VAL A 210 -6.85 17.92 7.10
C VAL A 210 -5.77 17.40 8.05
N LEU A 211 -4.65 16.91 7.51
CA LEU A 211 -3.50 16.45 8.30
C LEU A 211 -2.92 17.56 9.19
N ARG A 212 -2.84 18.80 8.68
CA ARG A 212 -2.42 19.97 9.48
C ARG A 212 -3.38 20.25 10.63
N LYS A 213 -4.70 20.10 10.43
CA LYS A 213 -5.67 20.22 11.54
C LYS A 213 -5.49 19.13 12.59
N TRP A 214 -5.26 17.88 12.17
CA TRP A 214 -5.06 16.77 13.11
C TRP A 214 -3.74 16.89 13.88
N ARG A 215 -2.64 17.29 13.23
CA ARG A 215 -1.37 17.64 13.89
C ARG A 215 -1.52 18.74 14.94
N LEU A 216 -2.52 19.64 14.80
CA LEU A 216 -2.82 20.70 15.76
C LEU A 216 -3.79 20.26 16.88
N SER A 217 -4.67 19.28 16.64
CA SER A 217 -5.60 18.75 17.66
C SER A 217 -5.06 17.55 18.46
N SER A 218 -4.01 16.92 17.96
CA SER A 218 -3.52 15.61 18.42
C SER A 218 -1.98 15.59 18.35
N SER A 219 -1.34 16.55 19.03
CA SER A 219 0.13 16.69 19.09
C SER A 219 0.84 15.53 19.80
N ASP A 220 0.08 14.65 20.45
CA ASP A 220 0.53 13.37 21.01
C ASP A 220 0.69 12.26 19.95
N ILE A 221 0.29 12.52 18.70
CA ILE A 221 0.35 11.56 17.59
C ILE A 221 1.40 12.00 16.57
N ASP A 222 2.44 11.18 16.38
CA ASP A 222 3.46 11.38 15.36
C ASP A 222 2.93 11.02 13.95
N PHE A 223 2.12 11.91 13.39
CA PHE A 223 1.53 11.81 12.06
C PHE A 223 2.55 11.70 10.91
N THR A 224 3.86 11.66 11.13
CA THR A 224 4.81 11.29 10.08
C THR A 224 4.75 9.78 9.78
N LYS A 225 4.47 8.95 10.80
CA LYS A 225 4.42 7.47 10.72
C LYS A 225 3.08 6.90 10.21
N PHE A 226 2.00 7.69 10.30
CA PHE A 226 0.64 7.25 9.97
C PHE A 226 0.23 7.53 8.53
N LEU A 227 1.14 8.08 7.74
CA LEU A 227 0.93 8.40 6.35
C LEU A 227 1.34 7.21 5.47
N PRO A 228 0.54 6.84 4.44
CA PRO A 228 1.17 6.39 3.21
C PRO A 228 1.91 7.57 2.59
N ILE A 229 3.12 7.33 2.06
CA ILE A 229 4.04 8.32 1.49
C ILE A 229 3.28 9.40 0.67
N PRO A 230 3.10 10.64 1.17
CA PRO A 230 2.20 11.59 0.52
C PRO A 230 2.83 12.97 0.31
N VAL A 231 2.62 13.50 -0.90
CA VAL A 231 2.58 14.96 -1.14
C VAL A 231 3.86 15.69 -0.71
N THR A 232 4.96 15.24 -1.29
CA THR A 232 5.95 16.15 -1.88
C THR A 232 5.99 15.84 -3.38
N ASP A 233 6.41 16.77 -4.23
CA ASP A 233 6.50 16.58 -5.69
C ASP A 233 7.67 15.67 -6.12
N MET A 234 8.02 14.71 -5.26
CA MET A 234 9.31 14.02 -5.18
C MET A 234 9.18 12.50 -5.02
N PHE A 235 8.05 12.02 -4.47
CA PHE A 235 7.60 10.63 -4.62
C PHE A 235 6.31 10.61 -5.42
N HIS A 236 6.41 10.16 -6.66
CA HIS A 236 5.25 9.90 -7.50
C HIS A 236 4.94 8.40 -7.45
N VAL A 237 3.66 8.04 -7.41
CA VAL A 237 3.26 6.67 -7.78
C VAL A 237 3.64 6.50 -9.25
N THR A 238 4.37 5.45 -9.60
CA THR A 238 4.78 5.25 -10.99
C THR A 238 3.53 5.04 -11.84
N THR A 239 3.36 5.84 -12.90
CA THR A 239 2.18 5.78 -13.79
C THR A 239 2.55 5.45 -15.22
N ASP A 240 1.60 4.87 -15.95
CA ASP A 240 1.69 4.73 -17.40
C ASP A 240 1.55 6.08 -18.12
N PRO A 241 1.72 6.15 -19.46
CA PRO A 241 1.55 7.39 -20.22
C PRO A 241 0.12 7.98 -20.21
N ALA A 242 -0.87 7.28 -19.65
CA ALA A 242 -2.23 7.78 -19.46
C ALA A 242 -2.50 8.26 -18.01
N GLY A 243 -1.50 8.17 -17.11
CA GLY A 243 -1.62 8.56 -15.71
C GLY A 243 -2.26 7.50 -14.81
N ALA A 244 -2.44 6.26 -15.28
CA ALA A 244 -2.90 5.14 -14.46
C ALA A 244 -1.71 4.52 -13.70
N ALA A 245 -1.92 4.12 -12.44
CA ALA A 245 -0.86 3.53 -11.62
C ALA A 245 -0.35 2.21 -12.22
N VAL A 246 0.98 2.04 -12.31
CA VAL A 246 1.61 0.81 -12.80
C VAL A 246 1.44 -0.30 -11.76
N LEU A 247 0.49 -1.18 -12.02
CA LEU A 247 0.28 -2.40 -11.24
C LEU A 247 1.15 -3.52 -11.79
N ASN A 248 1.79 -4.26 -10.89
CA ASN A 248 2.44 -5.52 -11.20
C ASN A 248 1.42 -6.67 -10.98
N PRO A 249 1.03 -7.45 -12.02
CA PRO A 249 0.02 -8.51 -11.90
C PRO A 249 0.43 -9.67 -10.98
N TYR A 250 1.72 -10.02 -10.94
CA TYR A 250 2.23 -11.03 -10.01
C TYR A 250 2.08 -10.56 -8.56
N LEU A 251 2.44 -9.30 -8.28
CA LEU A 251 2.28 -8.72 -6.94
C LEU A 251 0.78 -8.56 -6.57
N SER A 252 -0.11 -8.25 -7.52
CA SER A 252 -1.56 -8.23 -7.25
C SER A 252 -2.05 -9.62 -6.82
N SER A 253 -1.72 -10.65 -7.61
CA SER A 253 -2.06 -12.05 -7.29
C SER A 253 -1.47 -12.51 -5.95
N LEU A 254 -0.22 -12.12 -5.65
CA LEU A 254 0.45 -12.41 -4.38
C LEU A 254 -0.28 -11.77 -3.18
N LEU A 255 -0.63 -10.48 -3.29
CA LEU A 255 -1.32 -9.73 -2.23
C LEU A 255 -2.77 -10.21 -2.00
N GLU A 256 -3.38 -10.88 -2.98
CA GLU A 256 -4.68 -11.55 -2.85
C GLU A 256 -4.59 -12.95 -2.19
N THR A 257 -3.40 -13.50 -1.95
CA THR A 257 -3.26 -14.80 -1.26
C THR A 257 -3.49 -14.67 0.26
N PRO A 258 -3.97 -15.72 0.96
CA PRO A 258 -4.34 -15.64 2.38
C PRO A 258 -3.22 -15.17 3.33
N ASP A 259 -1.96 -15.41 2.98
CA ASP A 259 -0.82 -14.94 3.77
C ASP A 259 -0.64 -13.41 3.69
N PHE A 260 -1.16 -12.76 2.65
CA PHE A 260 -1.01 -11.33 2.38
C PHE A 260 -2.33 -10.53 2.39
N VAL A 261 -3.51 -11.13 2.40
CA VAL A 261 -4.80 -10.40 2.43
C VAL A 261 -4.91 -9.39 3.59
N GLU A 262 -4.27 -9.67 4.73
CA GLU A 262 -4.20 -8.77 5.89
C GLU A 262 -2.88 -7.98 5.99
N SER A 263 -2.04 -8.02 4.96
CA SER A 263 -0.76 -7.31 4.90
C SER A 263 -0.95 -5.80 4.77
N VAL A 264 -0.03 -5.03 5.37
CA VAL A 264 0.03 -3.57 5.14
C VAL A 264 0.41 -3.25 3.69
N ALA A 265 1.09 -4.17 2.98
CA ALA A 265 1.44 -4.02 1.57
C ALA A 265 0.21 -3.91 0.64
N VAL A 266 -0.94 -4.50 1.01
CA VAL A 266 -2.20 -4.36 0.24
C VAL A 266 -2.65 -2.90 0.12
N MET A 267 -2.27 -2.05 1.08
CA MET A 267 -2.60 -0.62 1.07
C MET A 267 -1.55 0.24 0.34
N LEU A 268 -0.44 -0.33 -0.15
CA LEU A 268 0.70 0.42 -0.67
C LEU A 268 0.74 0.41 -2.22
N PRO A 269 1.16 1.52 -2.87
CA PRO A 269 1.49 1.52 -4.29
C PRO A 269 2.52 0.42 -4.63
N HIS A 270 2.28 -0.33 -5.72
CA HIS A 270 3.19 -1.39 -6.18
C HIS A 270 4.59 -0.85 -6.54
N SER A 271 4.68 0.42 -6.93
CA SER A 271 5.92 1.12 -7.24
C SER A 271 5.80 2.62 -6.94
N ILE A 272 6.92 3.22 -6.59
CA ILE A 272 7.09 4.67 -6.39
C ILE A 272 8.39 5.12 -7.07
N THR A 273 8.41 6.35 -7.59
CA THR A 273 9.58 6.95 -8.21
C THR A 273 10.11 8.08 -7.33
N ALA A 274 11.34 7.95 -6.85
CA ALA A 274 12.04 9.01 -6.11
C ALA A 274 12.77 9.95 -7.09
N GLN A 275 12.43 11.24 -7.06
CA GLN A 275 13.05 12.25 -7.93
C GLN A 275 14.40 12.71 -7.37
N LEU A 276 15.46 12.54 -8.16
CA LEU A 276 16.84 12.86 -7.79
C LEU A 276 17.27 14.28 -8.22
N ASN A 277 16.46 14.96 -9.02
CA ASN A 277 16.73 16.21 -9.74
C ASN A 277 17.46 17.27 -8.89
N VAL A 278 18.48 17.92 -9.48
CA VAL A 278 19.33 18.95 -8.82
C VAL A 278 19.62 20.14 -9.73
N GLU A 279 19.55 21.34 -9.17
CA GLU A 279 20.01 22.56 -9.84
C GLU A 279 21.54 22.69 -9.72
N LEU A 280 22.22 22.90 -10.85
CA LEU A 280 23.65 23.15 -10.93
C LEU A 280 23.92 24.67 -10.93
N ALA A 281 25.12 25.07 -10.51
CA ALA A 281 25.54 26.47 -10.29
C ALA A 281 25.59 27.41 -11.54
N ARG A 282 24.81 27.11 -12.58
CA ARG A 282 24.57 27.92 -13.78
C ARG A 282 23.09 27.97 -14.19
N GLY A 283 22.16 27.55 -13.32
CA GLY A 283 20.74 27.39 -13.68
C GLY A 283 20.51 26.27 -14.70
N GLN A 284 21.37 25.25 -14.69
CA GLN A 284 21.19 24.01 -15.47
C GLN A 284 20.73 22.93 -14.52
N GLU A 285 19.66 22.21 -14.84
CA GLU A 285 19.23 21.07 -14.02
C GLU A 285 19.93 19.78 -14.48
N ARG A 286 20.22 18.90 -13.52
CA ARG A 286 20.45 17.48 -13.77
C ARG A 286 19.21 16.74 -13.31
N GLU A 287 18.46 16.24 -14.27
CA GLU A 287 17.38 15.27 -14.03
C GLU A 287 17.96 13.89 -13.68
N GLY A 288 17.18 13.12 -12.93
CA GLY A 288 17.45 11.74 -12.59
C GLY A 288 16.36 11.20 -11.67
N GLU A 289 16.07 9.91 -11.76
CA GLU A 289 15.06 9.27 -10.93
C GLU A 289 15.53 7.89 -10.45
N LEU A 290 14.82 7.35 -9.46
CA LEU A 290 15.03 6.00 -8.95
C LEU A 290 13.67 5.34 -8.74
N ILE A 291 13.37 4.32 -9.55
CA ILE A 291 12.15 3.52 -9.42
C ILE A 291 12.36 2.51 -8.29
N LEU A 292 11.46 2.52 -7.31
CA LEU A 292 11.47 1.61 -6.18
C LEU A 292 10.18 0.77 -6.21
N LEU A 293 10.33 -0.56 -6.14
CA LEU A 293 9.23 -1.52 -6.20
C LEU A 293 8.90 -2.03 -4.80
N LEU A 294 7.62 -2.28 -4.54
CA LEU A 294 7.13 -2.77 -3.27
C LEU A 294 7.51 -4.25 -3.06
N VAL A 295 8.30 -4.51 -2.02
CA VAL A 295 8.56 -5.84 -1.49
C VAL A 295 7.70 -6.00 -0.23
N PRO A 296 6.74 -6.94 -0.18
CA PRO A 296 5.90 -7.13 1.00
C PRO A 296 6.68 -7.85 2.12
N GLU A 297 6.12 -7.92 3.33
CA GLU A 297 6.74 -8.64 4.46
C GLU A 297 6.82 -10.16 4.22
N SER A 298 7.88 -10.81 4.72
CA SER A 298 7.99 -12.27 4.64
C SER A 298 7.27 -12.90 5.83
N ARG A 299 6.32 -13.81 5.54
CA ARG A 299 5.76 -14.76 6.50
C ARG A 299 6.34 -16.18 6.34
N THR A 300 7.47 -16.29 5.65
CA THR A 300 8.08 -17.57 5.25
C THR A 300 9.46 -17.77 5.88
N GLU A 301 9.99 -19.00 5.86
CA GLU A 301 11.36 -19.31 6.32
C GLU A 301 12.45 -18.74 5.38
N ILE A 302 12.08 -18.18 4.22
CA ILE A 302 13.01 -17.58 3.27
C ILE A 302 13.09 -16.08 3.54
N GLY A 303 14.14 -15.66 4.24
CA GLY A 303 14.44 -14.26 4.53
C GLY A 303 13.52 -13.61 5.57
N ASP A 304 14.12 -13.11 6.65
CA ASP A 304 13.42 -12.28 7.63
C ASP A 304 13.21 -10.87 7.08
N VAL A 305 11.97 -10.55 6.73
CA VAL A 305 11.52 -9.25 6.23
C VAL A 305 10.33 -8.81 7.08
N PRO A 306 10.56 -8.21 8.26
CA PRO A 306 9.54 -8.07 9.31
C PRO A 306 8.50 -6.96 9.05
N GLY A 307 8.55 -6.32 7.88
CA GLY A 307 7.61 -5.31 7.44
C GLY A 307 7.85 -4.98 5.95
N PRO A 308 6.85 -4.45 5.23
CA PRO A 308 7.00 -4.14 3.82
C PRO A 308 8.03 -3.02 3.61
N LEU A 309 8.71 -3.05 2.48
CA LEU A 309 9.72 -2.07 2.09
C LEU A 309 9.64 -1.75 0.60
N TYR A 310 10.16 -0.60 0.22
CA TYR A 310 10.43 -0.28 -1.17
C TYR A 310 11.90 -0.55 -1.47
N MET A 311 12.21 -1.28 -2.54
CA MET A 311 13.57 -1.61 -2.97
C MET A 311 13.80 -1.11 -4.40
N ALA A 312 14.98 -0.54 -4.67
CA ALA A 312 15.32 -0.01 -5.98
C ALA A 312 15.32 -1.11 -7.05
N ARG A 313 14.71 -0.81 -8.20
CA ARG A 313 14.47 -1.75 -9.30
C ARG A 313 15.76 -2.29 -9.92
N GLU A 314 16.73 -1.40 -10.12
CA GLU A 314 18.09 -1.66 -10.60
C GLU A 314 19.12 -1.22 -9.54
N GLU A 315 20.40 -1.54 -9.74
CA GLU A 315 21.49 -0.97 -8.92
C GLU A 315 21.55 0.56 -9.09
N VAL A 316 22.07 1.28 -8.09
CA VAL A 316 22.22 2.73 -8.17
C VAL A 316 23.16 3.10 -9.30
N THR A 317 22.66 3.86 -10.27
CA THR A 317 23.43 4.22 -11.48
C THR A 317 24.46 5.32 -11.24
N PHE A 318 25.46 5.41 -12.11
CA PHE A 318 26.43 6.51 -12.12
C PHE A 318 25.74 7.88 -12.27
N GLY A 319 24.61 7.94 -12.99
CA GLY A 319 23.76 9.12 -13.10
C GLY A 319 23.15 9.54 -11.75
N ALA A 320 22.61 8.58 -10.99
CA ALA A 320 22.09 8.84 -9.64
C ALA A 320 23.18 9.33 -8.68
N MET A 321 24.37 8.70 -8.69
CA MET A 321 25.51 9.15 -7.87
C MET A 321 26.02 10.55 -8.26
N ARG A 322 25.95 10.93 -9.54
CA ARG A 322 26.22 12.31 -9.98
C ARG A 322 25.20 13.31 -9.45
N CYS A 323 23.92 12.94 -9.30
CA CYS A 323 22.92 13.80 -8.66
C CYS A 323 23.27 14.05 -7.19
N TYR A 324 23.62 12.99 -6.46
CA TYR A 324 24.14 13.08 -5.08
C TYR A 324 25.35 14.02 -4.97
N ARG A 325 26.40 13.77 -5.75
CA ARG A 325 27.62 14.60 -5.73
C ARG A 325 27.33 16.07 -6.01
N ASP A 326 26.54 16.35 -7.04
CA ASP A 326 26.25 17.71 -7.47
C ASP A 326 25.35 18.45 -6.45
N SER A 327 24.39 17.74 -5.80
CA SER A 327 23.60 18.25 -4.67
C SER A 327 24.46 18.56 -3.45
N ALA A 328 25.21 17.55 -2.97
CA ALA A 328 25.91 17.61 -1.70
C ALA A 328 26.97 18.71 -1.67
N ALA A 329 27.54 19.05 -2.83
CA ALA A 329 28.44 20.19 -2.97
C ALA A 329 27.76 21.55 -2.72
N ALA A 330 26.43 21.66 -2.89
CA ALA A 330 25.62 22.81 -2.48
C ALA A 330 25.12 22.66 -1.03
N ASP A 331 24.52 21.52 -0.68
CA ASP A 331 24.00 21.25 0.66
C ASP A 331 25.05 21.51 1.76
N LEU A 332 26.31 21.13 1.53
CA LEU A 332 27.42 21.32 2.49
C LEU A 332 28.01 22.74 2.53
N ARG A 333 27.65 23.63 1.59
CA ARG A 333 27.96 25.08 1.71
C ARG A 333 26.94 25.76 2.61
N ASP A 334 25.68 25.42 2.44
CA ASP A 334 24.55 26.06 3.12
C ASP A 334 24.33 25.48 4.53
N LYS A 335 24.65 24.19 4.73
CA LYS A 335 24.48 23.43 5.98
C LYS A 335 25.72 22.56 6.28
N PRO A 336 26.85 23.15 6.73
CA PRO A 336 28.10 22.42 6.97
C PRO A 336 28.00 21.26 7.98
N GLU A 337 26.99 21.27 8.86
CA GLU A 337 26.69 20.21 9.82
C GLU A 337 26.31 18.87 9.16
N LEU A 338 25.80 18.88 7.92
CA LEU A 338 25.44 17.66 7.19
C LEU A 338 26.66 16.78 6.83
N LYS A 339 27.87 17.29 7.04
CA LYS A 339 29.15 16.58 6.89
C LYS A 339 29.31 15.33 7.78
N THR A 340 28.47 15.17 8.81
CA THR A 340 28.39 13.92 9.61
C THR A 340 27.58 12.80 8.94
N PHE A 341 26.79 13.15 7.91
CA PHE A 341 25.93 12.24 7.15
C PHE A 341 26.42 11.97 5.73
N TYR A 342 26.98 12.96 5.05
CA TYR A 342 27.58 12.80 3.71
C TYR A 342 28.68 13.83 3.41
N SER A 343 29.56 13.53 2.45
CA SER A 343 30.70 14.38 2.08
C SER A 343 30.67 14.89 0.63
N GLY A 344 29.71 14.44 -0.18
CA GLY A 344 29.63 14.75 -1.61
C GLY A 344 30.73 14.10 -2.45
N ARG A 345 31.41 13.07 -1.92
CA ARG A 345 32.44 12.30 -2.62
C ARG A 345 31.82 11.07 -3.30
N MET A 346 32.30 10.83 -4.51
CA MET A 346 32.17 9.62 -5.33
C MET A 346 33.47 9.49 -6.13
N ASP A 347 33.88 8.29 -6.52
CA ASP A 347 34.89 8.15 -7.58
C ASP A 347 34.28 8.55 -8.94
N THR A 348 35.15 9.02 -9.83
CA THR A 348 34.84 9.43 -11.20
C THR A 348 35.84 8.85 -12.21
N ARG A 349 36.63 7.85 -11.82
CA ARG A 349 37.58 7.12 -12.71
C ARG A 349 36.88 6.18 -13.70
N THR A 350 35.73 5.63 -13.34
CA THR A 350 34.93 4.70 -14.14
C THR A 350 34.02 5.41 -15.16
N VAL A 351 33.26 4.63 -15.94
CA VAL A 351 32.70 5.00 -17.26
C VAL A 351 31.82 6.25 -17.26
N ARG A 352 31.94 7.09 -18.30
CA ARG A 352 31.25 8.39 -18.43
C ARG A 352 29.73 8.34 -18.68
N ASN A 353 29.13 7.16 -18.81
CA ASN A 353 27.69 7.04 -19.06
C ASN A 353 26.92 7.25 -17.74
N ASN A 354 25.73 7.85 -17.80
CA ASN A 354 24.87 7.96 -16.62
C ASN A 354 24.10 6.66 -16.34
N ASP A 355 23.90 5.82 -17.35
CA ASP A 355 23.01 4.64 -17.30
C ASP A 355 23.70 3.33 -16.86
N VAL A 356 25.03 3.34 -16.66
CA VAL A 356 25.73 2.18 -16.08
C VAL A 356 25.54 2.13 -14.55
N PRO A 357 25.46 0.94 -13.94
CA PRO A 357 25.45 0.79 -12.49
C PRO A 357 26.75 1.35 -11.89
N TYR A 358 26.68 1.94 -10.70
CA TYR A 358 27.84 2.55 -10.05
C TYR A 358 28.69 1.50 -9.34
N GLU A 359 29.85 1.16 -9.94
CA GLU A 359 30.93 0.46 -9.26
C GLU A 359 31.52 1.37 -8.17
N ILE A 360 31.46 0.93 -6.90
CA ILE A 360 31.94 1.70 -5.74
C ILE A 360 33.47 1.66 -5.64
N ASP A 361 34.10 2.73 -5.13
CA ASP A 361 35.49 2.65 -4.63
C ASP A 361 35.47 2.30 -3.13
N ASN A 362 34.52 2.89 -2.38
CA ASN A 362 34.44 2.84 -0.92
C ASN A 362 33.00 2.65 -0.45
N THR A 363 32.76 1.73 0.49
CA THR A 363 31.43 1.44 1.05
C THR A 363 30.77 2.65 1.73
N SER A 364 31.56 3.64 2.16
CA SER A 364 31.07 4.93 2.63
C SER A 364 30.20 5.65 1.59
N GLU A 365 30.49 5.51 0.30
CA GLU A 365 29.77 6.22 -0.78
C GLU A 365 28.30 5.79 -0.83
N ALA A 366 28.03 4.50 -0.62
CA ALA A 366 26.68 3.96 -0.53
C ALA A 366 25.93 4.46 0.74
N PHE A 367 26.61 4.50 1.89
CA PHE A 367 26.04 5.06 3.12
C PHE A 367 25.72 6.57 2.99
N GLU A 368 26.64 7.33 2.40
CA GLU A 368 26.50 8.76 2.16
C GLU A 368 25.39 9.05 1.14
N PHE A 369 25.24 8.24 0.08
CA PHE A 369 24.11 8.30 -0.85
C PHE A 369 22.77 8.01 -0.17
N CYS A 370 22.68 6.93 0.62
CA CYS A 370 21.46 6.61 1.38
C CYS A 370 21.06 7.75 2.32
N ASN A 371 22.02 8.36 3.00
CA ASN A 371 21.80 9.51 3.86
C ASN A 371 21.38 10.77 3.10
N TRP A 372 22.01 11.06 1.96
CA TRP A 372 21.62 12.16 1.09
C TRP A 372 20.17 11.99 0.60
N LEU A 373 19.84 10.80 0.10
CA LEU A 373 18.51 10.49 -0.39
C LEU A 373 17.48 10.59 0.75
N SER A 374 17.83 10.15 1.97
CA SER A 374 17.00 10.34 3.17
C SER A 374 16.76 11.82 3.48
N ILE A 375 17.81 12.64 3.54
CA ILE A 375 17.74 14.07 3.89
C ILE A 375 16.98 14.87 2.83
N LYS A 376 17.24 14.63 1.54
CA LYS A 376 16.50 15.21 0.41
C LYS A 376 15.00 14.92 0.53
N ASN A 377 14.65 13.70 0.95
CA ASN A 377 13.28 13.24 1.13
C ASN A 377 12.67 13.51 2.52
N GLY A 378 13.37 14.20 3.42
CA GLY A 378 12.87 14.54 4.76
C GLY A 378 12.81 13.40 5.79
N PHE A 379 13.41 12.25 5.48
CA PHE A 379 13.55 11.13 6.42
C PHE A 379 14.81 11.27 7.28
N LYS A 380 14.88 10.52 8.39
CA LYS A 380 16.05 10.47 9.26
C LYS A 380 17.18 9.66 8.60
N PRO A 381 18.42 10.19 8.56
CA PRO A 381 19.60 9.43 8.14
C PRO A 381 19.75 8.14 8.95
N VAL A 382 19.94 7.01 8.25
CA VAL A 382 20.25 5.73 8.90
C VAL A 382 21.71 5.68 9.33
N TYR A 383 22.64 6.22 8.55
CA TYR A 383 24.07 6.11 8.86
C TYR A 383 24.61 7.37 9.53
N ARG A 384 25.54 7.23 10.48
CA ARG A 384 26.26 8.37 11.08
C ARG A 384 27.76 8.12 11.14
N LYS A 385 28.54 9.12 10.75
CA LYS A 385 30.01 9.07 10.78
C LYS A 385 30.53 9.53 12.13
N SER A 386 31.27 8.66 12.83
CA SER A 386 31.99 9.00 14.05
C SER A 386 33.06 10.05 13.77
N SER A 387 33.01 11.18 14.48
CA SER A 387 33.93 12.30 14.28
C SER A 387 35.37 12.02 14.72
N GLY A 388 35.58 11.09 15.65
CA GLY A 388 36.91 10.73 16.17
C GLY A 388 37.59 9.57 15.44
N THR A 389 36.82 8.60 14.93
CA THR A 389 37.34 7.37 14.30
C THR A 389 37.09 7.28 12.80
N GLY A 390 36.22 8.13 12.23
CA GLY A 390 35.78 8.05 10.84
C GLY A 390 34.88 6.84 10.52
N SER A 391 34.67 5.93 11.47
CA SER A 391 33.83 4.74 11.33
C SER A 391 32.35 5.09 11.28
N TRP A 392 31.57 4.28 10.57
CA TRP A 392 30.12 4.42 10.47
C TRP A 392 29.40 3.59 11.53
N THR A 393 28.28 4.12 12.03
CA THR A 393 27.21 3.32 12.66
C THR A 393 25.92 3.45 11.87
N ALA A 394 25.04 2.45 11.98
CA ALA A 394 23.72 2.40 11.38
C ALA A 394 22.65 2.37 12.48
N ASP A 395 21.78 3.38 12.50
CA ASP A 395 20.56 3.44 13.30
C ASP A 395 19.40 2.81 12.50
N LEU A 396 19.16 1.52 12.74
CA LEU A 396 18.08 0.78 12.09
C LEU A 396 16.72 1.01 12.76
N ALA A 397 16.59 2.00 13.64
CA ALA A 397 15.33 2.61 14.08
C ALA A 397 14.97 3.88 13.30
N ALA A 398 15.87 4.42 12.46
CA ALA A 398 15.58 5.54 11.55
C ALA A 398 14.66 5.15 10.38
N ASP A 399 13.91 6.11 9.85
CA ASP A 399 12.88 5.93 8.81
C ASP A 399 13.37 6.20 7.37
N GLY A 400 14.66 6.50 7.19
CA GLY A 400 15.25 6.79 5.89
C GLY A 400 15.72 5.60 5.06
N PHE A 401 16.28 5.94 3.90
CA PHE A 401 16.91 5.00 2.99
C PHE A 401 18.18 4.40 3.59
N ARG A 402 18.43 3.15 3.21
CA ARG A 402 19.61 2.38 3.60
C ARG A 402 19.93 1.31 2.56
N LEU A 403 21.04 0.61 2.75
CA LEU A 403 21.24 -0.69 2.13
C LEU A 403 20.18 -1.69 2.64
N PRO A 404 19.81 -2.70 1.83
CA PRO A 404 19.08 -3.85 2.32
C PRO A 404 19.92 -4.64 3.35
N THR A 405 19.25 -5.42 4.20
CA THR A 405 19.89 -6.52 4.91
C THR A 405 20.00 -7.74 3.99
N THR A 406 20.94 -8.66 4.25
CA THR A 406 21.09 -9.89 3.45
C THR A 406 19.82 -10.75 3.39
N PRO A 407 18.95 -10.84 4.43
CA PRO A 407 17.65 -11.49 4.32
C PRO A 407 16.64 -10.75 3.43
N GLU A 408 16.56 -9.41 3.51
CA GLU A 408 15.69 -8.58 2.65
C GLU A 408 16.07 -8.71 1.17
N TRP A 409 17.37 -8.66 0.90
CA TRP A 409 17.93 -8.81 -0.43
C TRP A 409 17.66 -10.21 -1.00
N GLU A 410 17.91 -11.27 -0.21
CA GLU A 410 17.68 -12.66 -0.64
C GLU A 410 16.18 -12.93 -0.86
N TYR A 411 15.29 -12.42 -0.01
CA TYR A 411 13.84 -12.55 -0.20
C TYR A 411 13.38 -11.89 -1.50
N ALA A 412 13.80 -10.65 -1.78
CA ALA A 412 13.42 -9.93 -2.99
C ALA A 412 13.92 -10.64 -4.27
N ALA A 413 15.14 -11.20 -4.26
CA ALA A 413 15.70 -11.96 -5.37
C ALA A 413 15.02 -13.33 -5.60
N ARG A 414 14.43 -13.92 -4.55
CA ARG A 414 13.75 -15.23 -4.59
C ARG A 414 12.23 -15.15 -4.76
N LEU A 415 11.64 -13.96 -4.61
CA LEU A 415 10.21 -13.75 -4.77
C LEU A 415 9.78 -13.98 -6.23
N GLY A 416 8.78 -14.84 -6.42
CA GLY A 416 8.36 -15.32 -7.74
C GLY A 416 9.11 -16.55 -8.26
N PHE A 417 10.18 -17.00 -7.59
CA PHE A 417 11.00 -18.14 -8.02
C PHE A 417 11.03 -19.29 -7.02
N ASP A 418 11.23 -19.01 -5.72
CA ASP A 418 11.30 -20.05 -4.67
C ASP A 418 10.24 -19.85 -3.58
N SER A 419 10.10 -18.64 -3.03
CA SER A 419 9.24 -18.38 -1.86
C SER A 419 7.76 -18.37 -2.20
N HIS A 420 7.40 -17.73 -3.32
CA HIS A 420 6.04 -17.69 -3.86
C HIS A 420 6.12 -17.86 -5.38
N VAL A 421 6.41 -19.09 -5.82
CA VAL A 421 6.73 -19.46 -7.21
C VAL A 421 5.63 -19.02 -8.19
N GLU A 422 6.00 -18.23 -9.21
CA GLU A 422 5.13 -17.85 -10.30
C GLU A 422 5.05 -19.02 -11.32
N PRO A 423 3.85 -19.47 -11.76
CA PRO A 423 3.70 -20.78 -12.43
C PRO A 423 4.50 -21.01 -13.71
N THR A 424 5.03 -19.97 -14.35
CA THR A 424 5.87 -20.07 -15.56
C THR A 424 7.38 -20.02 -15.27
N ARG A 425 7.80 -19.83 -14.01
CA ARG A 425 9.23 -19.68 -13.64
C ARG A 425 9.87 -20.98 -13.17
N THR A 426 11.07 -21.23 -13.69
CA THR A 426 12.01 -22.21 -13.16
C THR A 426 12.51 -21.77 -11.77
N PRO A 427 12.33 -22.57 -10.70
CA PRO A 427 12.87 -22.25 -9.36
C PRO A 427 14.40 -22.13 -9.36
N TRP A 428 14.98 -21.32 -8.47
CA TRP A 428 16.41 -21.02 -8.49
C TRP A 428 17.28 -22.26 -8.27
N LYS A 429 16.81 -23.21 -7.45
CA LYS A 429 17.45 -24.53 -7.26
C LYS A 429 17.70 -25.25 -8.60
N ASP A 430 16.72 -25.21 -9.50
CA ASP A 430 16.74 -25.92 -10.79
C ASP A 430 17.42 -25.05 -11.87
N MET A 431 17.26 -23.72 -11.77
CA MET A 431 17.89 -22.74 -12.67
C MET A 431 19.42 -22.83 -12.68
N SER A 432 20.02 -23.24 -11.55
CA SER A 432 21.47 -23.46 -11.43
C SER A 432 22.05 -24.43 -12.47
N ALA A 433 21.24 -25.35 -13.02
CA ALA A 433 21.68 -26.27 -14.07
C ALA A 433 21.70 -25.62 -15.48
N ILE A 434 20.77 -24.70 -15.77
CA ILE A 434 20.62 -24.06 -17.09
C ILE A 434 21.46 -22.79 -17.25
N LEU A 435 21.81 -22.09 -16.16
CA LEU A 435 22.69 -20.91 -16.20
C LEU A 435 24.10 -21.19 -16.76
N ASN A 436 24.53 -22.45 -16.81
CA ASN A 436 25.81 -22.88 -17.38
C ASN A 436 25.68 -23.51 -18.78
N ALA A 437 24.50 -23.48 -19.41
CA ALA A 437 24.22 -24.14 -20.68
C ALA A 437 23.57 -23.16 -21.69
N ASP A 438 24.39 -22.63 -22.62
CA ASP A 438 24.00 -21.84 -23.80
C ASP A 438 22.82 -20.85 -23.60
N HIS A 439 22.89 -20.11 -22.49
CA HIS A 439 22.10 -18.94 -22.08
C HIS A 439 20.76 -18.69 -22.82
N PRO A 440 19.68 -19.43 -22.47
CA PRO A 440 18.34 -19.16 -22.99
C PRO A 440 17.69 -17.90 -22.38
N ASP A 441 18.05 -17.54 -21.14
CA ASP A 441 17.47 -16.41 -20.40
C ASP A 441 18.53 -15.34 -20.08
N ASP A 442 18.28 -14.10 -20.54
CA ASP A 442 19.09 -12.89 -20.28
C ASP A 442 18.96 -12.36 -18.83
N LEU A 443 18.34 -13.15 -17.94
CA LEU A 443 18.00 -12.78 -16.56
C LEU A 443 19.24 -12.44 -15.70
N VAL A 444 20.35 -13.14 -15.91
CA VAL A 444 21.55 -13.11 -15.05
C VAL A 444 22.78 -12.69 -15.87
N TRP A 445 23.30 -11.48 -15.66
CA TRP A 445 24.44 -10.97 -16.44
C TRP A 445 25.78 -11.40 -15.85
N PHE A 446 26.25 -12.60 -16.18
CA PHE A 446 27.54 -13.15 -15.71
C PHE A 446 28.24 -14.01 -16.79
N TYR A 447 29.38 -14.60 -16.42
CA TYR A 447 30.19 -15.51 -17.24
C TYR A 447 30.85 -14.85 -18.47
N TYR A 448 32.18 -14.68 -18.41
CA TYR A 448 33.02 -14.06 -19.45
C TYR A 448 32.53 -12.67 -19.96
N LYS A 449 31.89 -11.87 -19.11
CA LYS A 449 31.51 -10.49 -19.45
C LYS A 449 32.68 -9.52 -19.22
N ASP A 450 32.95 -8.67 -20.20
CA ASP A 450 34.04 -7.70 -20.11
C ASP A 450 33.69 -6.44 -19.30
N GLN A 451 32.40 -6.08 -19.22
CA GLN A 451 31.86 -4.90 -18.54
C GLN A 451 30.46 -5.21 -17.95
N PRO A 452 29.97 -4.43 -16.95
CA PRO A 452 28.57 -4.51 -16.52
C PRO A 452 27.63 -4.03 -17.64
N ARG A 453 26.37 -4.47 -17.60
CA ARG A 453 25.34 -3.95 -18.52
C ARG A 453 24.74 -2.63 -18.00
N PRO A 454 24.43 -1.66 -18.88
CA PRO A 454 23.63 -0.49 -18.52
C PRO A 454 22.20 -0.86 -18.11
N ALA A 455 21.57 -0.06 -17.25
CA ALA A 455 20.23 -0.32 -16.75
C ALA A 455 19.16 -0.31 -17.85
N SER A 456 19.30 0.56 -18.86
CA SER A 456 18.43 0.55 -20.06
C SER A 456 18.56 -0.70 -20.93
N ALA A 457 19.61 -1.50 -20.72
CA ALA A 457 19.88 -2.78 -21.39
C ALA A 457 19.68 -3.99 -20.45
N GLY A 458 18.90 -3.80 -19.37
CA GLY A 458 18.50 -4.86 -18.44
C GLY A 458 17.72 -6.02 -19.10
N PRO A 459 17.42 -7.09 -18.32
CA PRO A 459 16.96 -8.36 -18.84
C PRO A 459 15.64 -8.26 -19.61
N LEU A 460 15.60 -8.88 -20.80
CA LEU A 460 14.39 -8.96 -21.65
C LEU A 460 13.14 -9.43 -20.87
N THR A 461 13.32 -10.33 -19.92
CA THR A 461 12.28 -10.78 -18.98
C THR A 461 12.76 -10.50 -17.55
N PRO A 462 12.23 -9.47 -16.85
CA PRO A 462 12.63 -9.16 -15.48
C PRO A 462 12.15 -10.22 -14.47
N TYR A 463 12.57 -10.05 -13.22
CA TYR A 463 12.07 -10.85 -12.08
C TYR A 463 10.55 -10.63 -11.93
N PRO A 464 9.77 -11.56 -11.33
CA PRO A 464 8.32 -11.40 -11.21
C PRO A 464 7.85 -10.14 -10.47
N LEU A 465 8.63 -9.59 -9.53
CA LEU A 465 8.37 -8.26 -8.93
C LEU A 465 8.60 -7.07 -9.90
N GLY A 466 9.32 -7.26 -10.99
CA GLY A 466 9.79 -6.19 -11.89
C GLY A 466 11.23 -5.74 -11.65
N MET A 467 11.91 -6.32 -10.64
CA MET A 467 13.34 -6.10 -10.38
C MET A 467 14.20 -6.56 -11.56
N VAL A 468 15.36 -5.93 -11.71
CA VAL A 468 16.42 -6.33 -12.63
C VAL A 468 17.73 -6.53 -11.89
N ASP A 469 18.60 -7.35 -12.48
CA ASP A 469 20.01 -7.53 -12.09
C ASP A 469 20.27 -7.85 -10.61
N MET A 470 19.30 -8.51 -9.93
CA MET A 470 19.53 -9.08 -8.60
C MET A 470 20.57 -10.23 -8.63
N CYS A 471 21.01 -10.71 -9.79
CA CYS A 471 21.99 -11.81 -9.89
C CYS A 471 22.92 -11.56 -11.09
N GLY A 472 24.23 -11.61 -10.85
CA GLY A 472 25.20 -11.09 -11.81
C GLY A 472 25.20 -9.55 -11.83
N ASN A 473 25.61 -8.96 -12.95
CA ASN A 473 25.89 -7.54 -13.10
C ASN A 473 26.86 -7.00 -12.03
N LEU A 474 26.48 -6.18 -11.05
CA LEU A 474 27.36 -5.84 -9.93
C LEU A 474 27.02 -6.65 -8.66
N ALA A 475 28.06 -7.11 -7.95
CA ALA A 475 27.85 -7.75 -6.65
C ALA A 475 27.43 -6.69 -5.61
N GLU A 476 26.29 -6.87 -4.96
CA GLU A 476 25.65 -5.78 -4.22
C GLU A 476 26.00 -5.73 -2.73
N LEU A 477 26.30 -4.54 -2.21
CA LEU A 477 26.39 -4.32 -0.76
C LEU A 477 25.04 -4.55 -0.07
N ALA A 478 25.03 -5.51 0.86
CA ALA A 478 23.97 -5.70 1.83
C ALA A 478 24.55 -5.72 3.26
N MET A 479 23.78 -5.27 4.23
CA MET A 479 24.14 -5.38 5.65
C MET A 479 23.88 -6.80 6.17
N ALA A 480 24.56 -7.20 7.24
CA ALA A 480 24.20 -8.42 7.98
C ALA A 480 22.70 -8.46 8.33
N GLY A 481 22.14 -9.66 8.45
CA GLY A 481 20.87 -9.83 9.15
C GLY A 481 21.02 -9.34 10.59
N VAL A 482 20.06 -8.54 11.06
CA VAL A 482 20.03 -7.95 12.39
C VAL A 482 18.70 -8.28 13.05
N ASP A 483 18.67 -8.33 14.38
CA ASP A 483 17.42 -8.29 15.11
C ASP A 483 16.85 -6.86 15.00
N MET A 484 15.75 -6.70 14.26
CA MET A 484 15.10 -5.40 14.04
C MET A 484 14.37 -4.88 15.29
N ALA A 485 14.34 -5.64 16.39
CA ALA A 485 13.98 -5.15 17.72
C ALA A 485 15.16 -4.49 18.46
N ASP A 486 16.41 -4.77 18.10
CA ASP A 486 17.56 -4.03 18.64
C ASP A 486 17.73 -2.69 17.92
N THR A 487 17.25 -1.63 18.57
CA THR A 487 17.34 -0.25 18.07
C THR A 487 18.72 0.40 18.33
N THR A 488 19.72 -0.35 18.80
CA THR A 488 21.03 0.20 19.18
C THR A 488 21.88 0.51 17.93
N PRO A 489 22.34 1.76 17.71
CA PRO A 489 23.14 2.08 16.53
C PRO A 489 24.51 1.40 16.54
N ALA A 490 24.72 0.45 15.63
CA ALA A 490 25.90 -0.42 15.59
C ALA A 490 26.73 -0.23 14.31
N THR A 491 28.00 -0.67 14.31
CA THR A 491 28.82 -0.67 13.09
C THR A 491 28.24 -1.67 12.07
N PRO A 492 27.86 -1.25 10.86
CA PRO A 492 27.28 -2.15 9.87
C PRO A 492 28.31 -3.17 9.38
N GLN A 493 28.06 -4.46 9.63
CA GLN A 493 28.76 -5.55 8.97
C GLN A 493 28.21 -5.70 7.55
N LEU A 494 29.10 -5.81 6.56
CA LEU A 494 28.74 -5.81 5.13
C LEU A 494 29.05 -7.14 4.45
N PHE A 495 28.19 -7.49 3.51
CA PHE A 495 28.30 -8.62 2.61
C PHE A 495 28.13 -8.15 1.16
N LEU A 496 28.68 -8.90 0.22
CA LEU A 496 28.36 -8.84 -1.20
C LEU A 496 27.36 -9.95 -1.53
N CYS A 497 26.26 -9.59 -2.20
CA CYS A 497 25.20 -10.49 -2.63
C CYS A 497 25.13 -10.58 -4.16
N GLY A 498 24.50 -11.64 -4.70
CA GLY A 498 24.15 -11.78 -6.12
C GLY A 498 25.31 -12.04 -7.09
N GLY A 499 26.55 -11.79 -6.67
CA GLY A 499 27.74 -11.92 -7.51
C GLY A 499 27.76 -10.92 -8.67
N SER A 500 28.79 -10.98 -9.52
CA SER A 500 29.06 -9.98 -10.55
C SER A 500 29.23 -10.57 -11.95
N TYR A 501 29.31 -9.68 -12.93
CA TYR A 501 29.60 -9.94 -14.34
C TYR A 501 30.93 -10.69 -14.56
N LYS A 502 31.89 -10.58 -13.64
CA LYS A 502 33.18 -11.31 -13.65
C LYS A 502 33.11 -12.73 -13.08
N ASN A 503 32.05 -13.11 -12.36
CA ASN A 503 31.97 -14.43 -11.74
C ASN A 503 31.83 -15.55 -12.80
N ARG A 504 32.49 -16.68 -12.55
CA ARG A 504 32.69 -17.77 -13.53
C ARG A 504 31.91 -19.05 -13.25
N THR A 505 31.00 -19.04 -12.28
CA THR A 505 30.20 -20.21 -11.87
C THR A 505 28.81 -19.76 -11.43
N ALA A 506 27.75 -20.45 -11.89
CA ALA A 506 26.37 -20.10 -11.50
C ALA A 506 26.19 -20.07 -9.96
N GLY A 507 26.83 -20.99 -9.24
CA GLY A 507 26.81 -21.05 -7.78
C GLY A 507 27.29 -19.78 -7.05
N LYS A 508 28.03 -18.88 -7.72
CA LYS A 508 28.44 -17.57 -7.19
C LYS A 508 27.46 -16.43 -7.48
N VAL A 509 26.49 -16.65 -8.37
CA VAL A 509 25.46 -15.66 -8.76
C VAL A 509 24.04 -16.12 -8.41
N MET A 510 23.88 -17.06 -7.48
CA MET A 510 22.56 -17.46 -6.97
C MET A 510 22.08 -16.46 -5.89
N PRO A 511 20.77 -16.32 -5.62
CA PRO A 511 20.26 -15.42 -4.58
C PRO A 511 20.76 -15.67 -3.15
N TRP A 512 21.09 -16.93 -2.81
CA TRP A 512 21.71 -17.27 -1.52
C TRP A 512 23.25 -17.11 -1.52
N SER A 513 23.84 -16.72 -2.66
CA SER A 513 25.27 -16.41 -2.75
C SER A 513 25.54 -15.09 -2.03
N LYS A 514 26.24 -15.19 -0.90
CA LYS A 514 26.74 -14.04 -0.16
C LYS A 514 28.12 -14.33 0.42
N GLU A 515 28.99 -13.33 0.37
CA GLU A 515 30.34 -13.36 0.93
C GLU A 515 30.62 -12.09 1.73
N ALA A 516 31.43 -12.18 2.78
CA ALA A 516 31.76 -11.01 3.59
C ALA A 516 32.49 -9.96 2.72
N PHE A 517 32.20 -8.68 2.92
CA PHE A 517 32.84 -7.62 2.13
C PHE A 517 34.35 -7.56 2.42
N VAL A 518 35.17 -7.85 1.40
CA VAL A 518 36.64 -7.78 1.45
C VAL A 518 37.21 -6.79 0.44
N SER A 519 36.53 -6.59 -0.69
CA SER A 519 36.95 -5.72 -1.80
C SER A 519 35.73 -5.07 -2.47
N SER A 520 35.92 -3.88 -3.03
CA SER A 520 34.95 -3.16 -3.87
C SER A 520 34.99 -3.56 -5.35
N GLU A 521 35.87 -4.48 -5.75
CA GLU A 521 36.04 -4.89 -7.15
C GLU A 521 34.75 -5.51 -7.75
N ASN A 522 34.20 -4.88 -8.80
CA ASN A 522 32.92 -5.25 -9.44
C ASN A 522 31.71 -5.17 -8.47
N ALA A 523 31.83 -4.38 -7.39
CA ALA A 523 30.77 -4.21 -6.39
C ALA A 523 29.93 -2.95 -6.64
N GLY A 524 28.62 -3.08 -6.45
CA GLY A 524 27.64 -2.00 -6.52
C GLY A 524 26.73 -2.00 -5.29
N PHE A 525 25.59 -1.34 -5.39
CA PHE A 525 24.54 -1.40 -4.37
C PHE A 525 23.19 -0.98 -4.93
N ARG A 526 22.11 -1.51 -4.36
CA ARG A 526 20.76 -0.93 -4.45
C ARG A 526 20.30 -0.46 -3.06
N VAL A 527 19.31 0.42 -3.02
CA VAL A 527 18.79 1.00 -1.77
C VAL A 527 17.39 0.49 -1.44
N VAL A 528 17.05 0.50 -0.16
CA VAL A 528 15.70 0.25 0.35
C VAL A 528 15.20 1.40 1.24
N LEU A 529 13.88 1.61 1.22
CA LEU A 529 13.14 2.48 2.12
C LEU A 529 12.13 1.62 2.92
N PRO A 530 12.37 1.34 4.21
CA PRO A 530 11.50 0.48 5.01
C PRO A 530 10.19 1.20 5.36
N VAL A 531 9.04 0.60 5.04
CA VAL A 531 7.73 1.20 5.34
C VAL A 531 7.35 0.87 6.78
N ARG A 532 7.81 1.69 7.72
CA ARG A 532 7.64 1.47 9.17
C ARG A 532 6.18 1.29 9.58
N THR A 533 5.80 0.04 9.78
CA THR A 533 4.58 -0.45 10.45
C THR A 533 4.65 -0.26 11.97
N ALA A 534 5.02 0.94 12.43
CA ALA A 534 5.00 1.29 13.84
C ALA A 534 3.57 1.09 14.40
N TYR A 535 3.46 0.27 15.45
CA TYR A 535 2.21 -0.21 16.07
C TYR A 535 1.44 -1.33 15.35
N PHE A 536 2.14 -2.39 14.92
CA PHE A 536 1.53 -3.71 14.65
C PHE A 536 1.92 -4.81 15.66
N VAL A 537 2.71 -4.50 16.69
CA VAL A 537 2.98 -5.42 17.81
C VAL A 537 2.02 -5.12 18.97
N ARG A 538 1.29 -6.14 19.43
CA ARG A 538 0.59 -6.17 20.72
C ARG A 538 0.52 -7.58 21.28
#